data_AF-A0A971SG22-F1
#
_entry.id   AF-A0A971SG22-F1
#
_cell.length_a   1.000
_cell.length_b   1.000
_cell.length_c   1.000
_cell.angle_alpha   90.00
_cell.angle_beta   90.00
_cell.angle_gamma   90.00
#
_symmetry.space_group_name_H-M   'P 1'
#
loop_
_entity.id
_entity.type
_entity.pdbx_description
1 polymer ?
#
loop_
_entity_poly.entity_id
_entity_poly.type
_entity_poly.pdbx_seq_one_letter_code
_entity_poly.pdbx_strand_id
1 'polypeptide(L)'
;MKKVLALLLTFVMVFSVLAACGPKETDPTSPPTTTKAPTESGETTPVDPEPTEPVVEVKPDVPEDRYDAIATPRTGNNATSPLVVSTGTLDGKFSPFFATSAYDVDVAGMTQLGLLHYNKDGAPEAGINSPSFAYEYKQDVKGDTSVYTFVLKNGIPFSDGVIMSAKDVLFSMYVLADPLYDGSSTFYTMKIQGIGEYRLQTSKDVIEKVESMLEAGIDADDEGNVTYNPAAGVSEADQEAFWAPLNDLGVEYAQEIIDYVNAAYPAYIGSDYFPGYEEEDVVGNANMEAAFGMVMWGFGDLDDDGNLVDALGNVHNLPEDTVDAQLYWDVLLEDLGYNLADVDEENAGDAEFQQRLMDTFILGYGQIEGGVPDITGITTGTVVSDDGVEREYVEIVLDGVDPTAIFKLGVSVVPQHYYTDGYAGETNAQGVDVGNKDFIAHLKPKNDNPVGAGPYVFEEYKDNVVTYSPNESFLLGSPRIHTFRYKEISLGAELDSLKTDEVHYADPSASTTIINDITSGEGDYEKLQYTLVDNDGYGYIGIQGQAIPELEVRTALARAMNCQLAVDDYYGEL
;
A
#
# COMPACT_ATOMS: atom_id res chain seq x y z
N MET A 1 -25.79 23.33 -20.44
CA MET A 1 -25.09 22.17 -21.04
C MET A 1 -23.59 22.41 -20.84
N LYS A 2 -23.15 22.47 -19.58
CA LYS A 2 -21.80 22.88 -19.14
C LYS A 2 -21.58 22.40 -17.70
N LYS A 3 -21.58 21.08 -17.46
CA LYS A 3 -21.33 20.46 -16.14
C LYS A 3 -20.53 19.15 -16.31
N VAL A 4 -19.45 19.16 -17.11
CA VAL A 4 -18.72 17.91 -17.46
C VAL A 4 -17.19 18.10 -17.48
N LEU A 5 -16.60 18.98 -16.66
CA LEU A 5 -15.14 19.19 -16.74
C LEU A 5 -14.34 19.09 -15.43
N ALA A 6 -14.95 18.93 -14.27
CA ALA A 6 -14.20 18.79 -13.00
C ALA A 6 -13.76 17.33 -12.68
N LEU A 7 -14.39 16.32 -13.30
CA LEU A 7 -14.24 14.91 -12.88
C LEU A 7 -12.98 14.18 -13.41
N LEU A 8 -11.85 14.86 -13.59
CA LEU A 8 -10.67 14.24 -14.23
C LEU A 8 -9.33 14.83 -13.75
N LEU A 9 -9.13 14.99 -12.43
CA LEU A 9 -7.87 15.55 -11.91
C LEU A 9 -7.47 15.10 -10.48
N THR A 10 -7.76 13.87 -10.07
CA THR A 10 -7.18 13.29 -8.84
C THR A 10 -6.53 11.93 -9.13
N PHE A 11 -5.33 11.94 -9.72
CA PHE A 11 -4.32 10.89 -9.57
C PHE A 11 -3.01 11.38 -10.23
N VAL A 12 -2.15 12.03 -9.45
CA VAL A 12 -0.74 12.22 -9.83
C VAL A 12 0.14 11.88 -8.63
N MET A 13 0.73 10.68 -8.71
CA MET A 13 1.91 10.28 -7.94
C MET A 13 3.00 11.34 -8.07
N VAL A 14 3.59 11.75 -6.95
CA VAL A 14 4.86 12.49 -6.95
C VAL A 14 5.98 11.55 -6.50
N PHE A 15 6.64 10.94 -7.47
CA PHE A 15 8.06 10.63 -7.38
C PHE A 15 8.82 11.88 -7.86
N SER A 16 9.58 12.52 -6.98
CA SER A 16 10.61 13.47 -7.39
C SER A 16 11.86 13.32 -6.53
N VAL A 17 12.87 12.73 -7.15
CA VAL A 17 14.27 12.66 -6.70
C VAL A 17 14.91 14.03 -6.90
N LEU A 18 15.58 14.57 -5.89
CA LEU A 18 16.71 15.48 -6.09
C LEU A 18 17.81 15.25 -5.05
N ALA A 19 18.98 14.88 -5.59
CA ALA A 19 20.26 14.82 -4.91
C ALA A 19 20.92 16.21 -4.86
N ALA A 20 21.64 16.52 -3.76
CA ALA A 20 22.89 17.29 -3.82
C ALA A 20 23.68 17.31 -2.48
N CYS A 21 24.92 16.83 -2.57
CA CYS A 21 26.16 17.28 -1.89
C CYS A 21 26.44 16.94 -0.40
N GLY A 22 27.37 15.99 -0.18
CA GLY A 22 28.26 15.96 1.00
C GLY A 22 29.58 16.73 0.76
N PRO A 23 30.69 16.49 1.50
CA PRO A 23 30.83 15.96 2.87
C PRO A 23 31.71 16.89 3.75
N LYS A 24 31.83 16.59 5.06
CA LYS A 24 33.01 16.99 5.86
C LYS A 24 33.36 15.92 6.90
N GLU A 25 34.56 15.37 6.74
CA GLU A 25 35.27 14.52 7.68
C GLU A 25 35.52 15.22 9.03
N THR A 26 35.50 14.45 10.12
CA THR A 26 36.66 14.32 11.03
C THR A 26 36.49 13.10 11.93
N ASP A 27 37.42 12.14 11.80
CA ASP A 27 37.76 11.14 12.82
C ASP A 27 39.00 11.66 13.58
N PRO A 28 39.21 11.32 14.87
CA PRO A 28 40.12 10.21 15.14
C PRO A 28 39.82 9.36 16.41
N THR A 29 39.93 8.03 16.26
CA THR A 29 40.70 7.01 17.05
C THR A 29 41.01 7.30 18.54
N SER A 30 40.95 6.41 19.55
CA SER A 30 41.03 4.93 19.70
C SER A 30 40.91 4.56 21.24
N PRO A 31 40.91 3.26 21.67
CA PRO A 31 40.12 2.69 22.79
C PRO A 31 40.99 2.21 24.00
N PRO A 32 40.66 1.16 24.80
CA PRO A 32 39.41 0.72 25.48
C PRO A 32 39.60 0.61 27.02
N THR A 33 38.55 0.33 27.80
CA THR A 33 38.71 -0.31 29.13
C THR A 33 37.54 -1.25 29.45
N THR A 34 37.91 -2.50 29.75
CA THR A 34 37.11 -3.62 30.25
C THR A 34 36.57 -3.36 31.66
N THR A 35 35.45 -3.99 32.07
CA THR A 35 35.28 -4.68 33.38
C THR A 35 33.94 -5.44 33.49
N LYS A 36 34.08 -6.77 33.54
CA LYS A 36 33.42 -7.82 34.37
C LYS A 36 31.90 -7.86 34.64
N ALA A 37 31.38 -9.05 34.34
CA ALA A 37 30.20 -9.71 34.91
C ALA A 37 30.28 -9.96 36.43
N PRO A 38 29.12 -10.22 37.07
CA PRO A 38 29.04 -11.04 38.28
C PRO A 38 28.24 -12.34 38.09
N THR A 39 28.70 -13.35 38.81
CA THR A 39 28.25 -14.74 38.90
C THR A 39 27.13 -14.94 39.93
N GLU A 40 26.36 -16.00 39.69
CA GLU A 40 25.29 -16.64 40.47
C GLU A 40 25.52 -16.80 41.99
N SER A 41 24.42 -16.86 42.75
CA SER A 41 24.22 -17.83 43.84
C SER A 41 22.77 -17.81 44.34
N GLY A 42 22.11 -18.97 44.39
CA GLY A 42 20.76 -19.14 44.92
C GLY A 42 20.28 -20.59 44.85
N GLU A 43 20.81 -21.43 45.74
CA GLU A 43 20.44 -22.84 45.92
C GLU A 43 19.09 -22.96 46.64
N THR A 44 18.09 -23.60 46.02
CA THR A 44 16.86 -24.07 46.70
C THR A 44 16.48 -25.47 46.23
N THR A 45 16.19 -26.32 47.22
CA THR A 45 15.85 -27.76 47.23
C THR A 45 14.87 -28.25 46.15
N PRO A 46 14.96 -29.52 45.69
CA PRO A 46 14.10 -30.07 44.64
C PRO A 46 12.71 -30.46 45.18
N VAL A 47 11.68 -30.10 44.42
CA VAL A 47 10.33 -30.67 44.53
C VAL A 47 10.18 -31.68 43.40
N ASP A 48 9.80 -32.92 43.73
CA ASP A 48 9.52 -33.99 42.76
C ASP A 48 8.33 -33.58 41.86
N PRO A 49 8.46 -33.59 40.52
CA PRO A 49 7.35 -33.28 39.63
C PRO A 49 6.40 -34.49 39.50
N GLU A 50 5.09 -34.20 39.54
CA GLU A 50 4.04 -35.12 39.08
C GLU A 50 4.29 -35.57 37.63
N PRO A 51 3.83 -36.77 37.24
CA PRO A 51 4.11 -37.33 35.92
C PRO A 51 3.43 -36.47 34.84
N THR A 52 4.26 -35.78 34.05
CA THR A 52 3.84 -35.12 32.82
C THR A 52 3.30 -36.16 31.84
N GLU A 53 2.10 -35.93 31.33
CA GLU A 53 1.59 -36.64 30.15
C GLU A 53 2.59 -36.52 29.00
N PRO A 54 2.77 -37.57 28.17
CA PRO A 54 3.76 -37.54 27.10
C PRO A 54 3.45 -36.40 26.14
N VAL A 55 4.41 -35.48 25.98
CA VAL A 55 4.40 -34.45 24.95
C VAL A 55 4.32 -35.16 23.60
N VAL A 56 3.18 -35.06 22.93
CA VAL A 56 3.04 -35.53 21.55
C VAL A 56 3.91 -34.60 20.70
N GLU A 57 4.99 -35.13 20.13
CA GLU A 57 5.83 -34.40 19.19
C GLU A 57 5.00 -34.07 17.94
N VAL A 58 4.59 -32.82 17.80
CA VAL A 58 3.88 -32.33 16.61
C VAL A 58 4.89 -32.25 15.47
N LYS A 59 4.76 -33.14 14.48
CA LYS A 59 5.63 -33.14 13.30
C LYS A 59 5.30 -31.94 12.40
N PRO A 60 6.30 -31.41 11.68
CA PRO A 60 6.05 -30.39 10.66
C PRO A 60 5.10 -30.88 9.57
N ASP A 61 4.16 -30.02 9.17
CA ASP A 61 3.26 -30.28 8.04
C ASP A 61 3.99 -30.01 6.72
N VAL A 62 4.78 -30.98 6.28
CA VAL A 62 5.52 -30.94 5.01
C VAL A 62 5.31 -32.23 4.20
N PRO A 63 5.45 -32.20 2.85
CA PRO A 63 5.39 -33.42 2.04
C PRO A 63 6.45 -34.44 2.46
N GLU A 64 6.07 -35.71 2.59
CA GLU A 64 6.97 -36.79 3.04
C GLU A 64 8.16 -37.02 2.09
N ASP A 65 7.95 -36.77 0.80
CA ASP A 65 8.92 -37.01 -0.28
C ASP A 65 9.62 -35.72 -0.76
N ARG A 66 9.53 -34.63 0.02
CA ARG A 66 10.20 -33.37 -0.31
C ARG A 66 11.71 -33.57 -0.44
N TYR A 67 12.31 -32.86 -1.39
CA TYR A 67 13.76 -32.92 -1.60
C TYR A 67 14.50 -32.31 -0.40
N ASP A 68 15.50 -33.01 0.11
CA ASP A 68 16.38 -32.55 1.19
C ASP A 68 17.82 -32.56 0.68
N ALA A 69 18.40 -31.37 0.51
CA ALA A 69 19.76 -31.22 0.03
C ALA A 69 20.82 -31.54 1.10
N ILE A 70 20.47 -31.60 2.38
CA ILE A 70 21.36 -32.04 3.46
C ILE A 70 21.51 -33.56 3.37
N ALA A 71 20.40 -34.29 3.17
CA ALA A 71 20.40 -35.75 3.02
C ALA A 71 20.90 -36.20 1.64
N THR A 72 20.47 -35.51 0.57
CA THR A 72 20.85 -35.82 -0.82
C THR A 72 21.45 -34.56 -1.47
N PRO A 73 22.78 -34.37 -1.36
CA PRO A 73 23.44 -33.17 -1.85
C PRO A 73 23.17 -32.86 -3.33
N ARG A 74 23.08 -31.56 -3.63
CA ARG A 74 23.03 -31.06 -5.01
C ARG A 74 24.27 -31.53 -5.77
N THR A 75 24.13 -31.74 -7.09
CA THR A 75 25.24 -32.14 -7.96
C THR A 75 25.25 -31.34 -9.26
N GLY A 76 26.39 -31.30 -9.93
CA GLY A 76 26.56 -30.59 -11.21
C GLY A 76 26.30 -29.08 -11.09
N ASN A 77 25.76 -28.47 -12.14
CA ASN A 77 25.51 -27.03 -12.21
C ASN A 77 24.60 -26.54 -11.08
N ASN A 78 23.63 -27.34 -10.65
CA ASN A 78 22.74 -27.01 -9.54
C ASN A 78 23.49 -26.75 -8.21
N ALA A 79 24.68 -27.33 -8.03
CA ALA A 79 25.51 -27.13 -6.84
C ALA A 79 26.53 -25.98 -6.98
N THR A 80 26.93 -25.63 -8.21
CA THR A 80 28.12 -24.78 -8.43
C THR A 80 27.88 -23.54 -9.28
N SER A 81 26.79 -23.50 -10.04
CA SER A 81 26.49 -22.45 -10.99
C SER A 81 25.25 -21.69 -10.54
N PRO A 82 25.30 -20.34 -10.47
CA PRO A 82 24.11 -19.58 -10.15
C PRO A 82 23.10 -19.65 -11.30
N LEU A 83 21.80 -19.69 -10.98
CA LEU A 83 20.78 -19.26 -11.92
C LEU A 83 20.69 -17.73 -11.83
N VAL A 84 20.73 -17.04 -12.97
CA VAL A 84 20.70 -15.59 -13.05
C VAL A 84 19.48 -15.23 -13.88
N VAL A 85 18.55 -14.50 -13.29
CA VAL A 85 17.29 -14.07 -13.90
C VAL A 85 17.31 -12.55 -14.01
N SER A 86 16.88 -11.99 -15.14
CA SER A 86 16.78 -10.54 -15.26
C SER A 86 15.67 -10.01 -14.35
N THR A 87 15.85 -8.79 -13.85
CA THR A 87 14.79 -7.99 -13.24
C THR A 87 14.88 -6.55 -13.75
N GLY A 88 13.82 -5.77 -13.58
CA GLY A 88 13.84 -4.34 -13.85
C GLY A 88 14.64 -3.57 -12.79
N THR A 89 14.63 -2.24 -12.88
CA THR A 89 15.31 -1.38 -11.89
C THR A 89 14.73 -1.60 -10.49
N LEU A 90 15.60 -1.84 -9.51
CA LEU A 90 15.22 -2.04 -8.10
C LEU A 90 15.35 -0.73 -7.31
N ASP A 91 14.43 -0.47 -6.38
CA ASP A 91 14.57 0.65 -5.42
C ASP A 91 15.38 0.23 -4.18
N GLY A 92 15.64 -1.07 -4.02
CA GLY A 92 16.37 -1.62 -2.87
C GLY A 92 15.50 -1.76 -1.63
N LYS A 93 14.17 -1.77 -1.79
CA LYS A 93 13.20 -1.89 -0.68
C LYS A 93 12.52 -3.25 -0.71
N PHE A 94 13.23 -4.28 -0.30
CA PHE A 94 12.81 -5.68 -0.32
C PHE A 94 11.99 -6.11 0.91
N SER A 95 11.24 -5.18 1.52
CA SER A 95 10.36 -5.51 2.65
C SER A 95 8.98 -5.96 2.16
N PRO A 96 8.37 -6.99 2.77
CA PRO A 96 6.99 -7.37 2.48
C PRO A 96 5.96 -6.28 2.82
N PHE A 97 6.33 -5.27 3.62
CA PHE A 97 5.45 -4.17 4.00
C PHE A 97 5.67 -2.90 3.18
N PHE A 98 6.90 -2.63 2.71
CA PHE A 98 7.30 -1.32 2.18
C PHE A 98 7.99 -1.36 0.82
N ALA A 99 7.89 -2.48 0.10
CA ALA A 99 8.34 -2.54 -1.30
C ALA A 99 7.63 -1.48 -2.15
N THR A 100 8.41 -0.78 -2.99
CA THR A 100 7.91 0.36 -3.80
C THR A 100 7.83 0.09 -5.28
N SER A 101 8.38 -1.03 -5.76
CA SER A 101 8.23 -1.50 -7.13
C SER A 101 7.78 -2.95 -7.18
N ALA A 102 7.18 -3.37 -8.30
CA ALA A 102 6.87 -4.78 -8.54
C ALA A 102 8.13 -5.66 -8.51
N TYR A 103 9.27 -5.13 -8.95
CA TYR A 103 10.54 -5.83 -8.95
C TYR A 103 11.10 -6.04 -7.52
N ASP A 104 10.90 -5.07 -6.63
CA ASP A 104 11.23 -5.26 -5.20
C ASP A 104 10.31 -6.31 -4.55
N VAL A 105 9.03 -6.36 -4.96
CA VAL A 105 8.09 -7.40 -4.52
C VAL A 105 8.54 -8.78 -4.97
N ASP A 106 9.02 -8.94 -6.21
CA ASP A 106 9.59 -10.21 -6.69
C ASP A 106 10.82 -10.63 -5.88
N VAL A 107 11.69 -9.66 -5.54
CA VAL A 107 12.87 -9.90 -4.70
C VAL A 107 12.47 -10.36 -3.30
N ALA A 108 11.52 -9.67 -2.67
CA ALA A 108 10.98 -10.06 -1.38
C ALA A 108 10.29 -11.43 -1.44
N GLY A 109 9.51 -11.70 -2.50
CA GLY A 109 8.74 -12.94 -2.70
C GLY A 109 9.58 -14.21 -2.70
N MET A 110 10.85 -14.13 -3.10
CA MET A 110 11.78 -15.26 -3.01
C MET A 110 12.11 -15.68 -1.55
N THR A 111 11.93 -14.76 -0.61
CA THR A 111 12.19 -14.96 0.83
C THR A 111 10.95 -15.22 1.67
N GLN A 112 9.77 -14.84 1.17
CA GLN A 112 8.53 -14.86 1.95
C GLN A 112 7.69 -16.10 1.68
N LEU A 113 6.83 -16.43 2.65
CA LEU A 113 5.77 -17.43 2.51
C LEU A 113 4.44 -16.73 2.75
N GLY A 114 3.54 -16.80 1.77
CA GLY A 114 2.18 -16.27 1.89
C GLY A 114 1.29 -17.13 2.77
N LEU A 115 0.25 -16.54 3.36
CA LEU A 115 -0.82 -17.30 4.01
C LEU A 115 -1.49 -18.24 3.00
N LEU A 116 -1.69 -17.75 1.77
CA LEU A 116 -2.15 -18.50 0.61
C LEU A 116 -1.10 -18.49 -0.49
N HIS A 117 -1.18 -19.47 -1.38
CA HIS A 117 -0.52 -19.44 -2.68
C HIS A 117 -1.55 -19.18 -3.77
N TYR A 118 -1.14 -18.64 -4.91
CA TYR A 118 -1.99 -18.49 -6.09
C TYR A 118 -1.32 -19.23 -7.23
N ASN A 119 -2.05 -20.18 -7.81
CA ASN A 119 -1.50 -20.98 -8.90
C ASN A 119 -1.42 -20.18 -10.21
N LYS A 120 -0.94 -20.83 -11.27
CA LYS A 120 -0.79 -20.23 -12.61
C LYS A 120 -2.09 -19.66 -13.21
N ASP A 121 -3.25 -20.06 -12.70
CA ASP A 121 -4.57 -19.58 -13.14
C ASP A 121 -5.11 -18.50 -12.17
N GLY A 122 -4.29 -18.04 -11.22
CA GLY A 122 -4.65 -17.07 -10.19
C GLY A 122 -5.55 -17.64 -9.10
N ALA A 123 -5.81 -18.95 -9.05
CA ALA A 123 -6.70 -19.52 -8.05
C ALA A 123 -5.99 -19.71 -6.70
N PRO A 124 -6.61 -19.36 -5.56
CA PRO A 124 -6.03 -19.54 -4.23
C PRO A 124 -5.90 -21.02 -3.85
N GLU A 125 -4.71 -21.40 -3.41
CA GLU A 125 -4.32 -22.74 -3.00
C GLU A 125 -3.74 -22.78 -1.58
N ALA A 126 -4.17 -23.78 -0.83
CA ALA A 126 -3.61 -24.20 0.45
C ALA A 126 -3.43 -25.73 0.43
N GLY A 127 -2.78 -26.28 1.44
CA GLY A 127 -2.55 -27.72 1.53
C GLY A 127 -1.09 -28.09 1.72
N ILE A 128 -0.87 -29.35 2.07
CA ILE A 128 0.46 -29.90 2.34
C ILE A 128 1.45 -29.71 1.18
N ASN A 129 0.96 -29.71 -0.06
CA ASN A 129 1.76 -29.57 -1.29
C ASN A 129 1.74 -28.15 -1.87
N SER A 130 1.09 -27.20 -1.21
CA SER A 130 1.04 -25.79 -1.64
C SER A 130 2.11 -24.99 -0.90
N PRO A 131 2.84 -24.07 -1.57
CA PRO A 131 3.81 -23.16 -0.94
C PRO A 131 3.07 -22.01 -0.22
N SER A 132 2.22 -22.38 0.73
CA SER A 132 1.43 -21.49 1.58
C SER A 132 1.64 -21.86 3.04
N PHE A 133 1.36 -20.95 3.97
CA PHE A 133 1.32 -21.29 5.39
C PHE A 133 0.00 -21.95 5.79
N ALA A 134 -1.11 -21.63 5.13
CA ALA A 134 -2.38 -22.31 5.35
C ALA A 134 -2.29 -23.80 4.95
N TYR A 135 -2.70 -24.68 5.85
CA TYR A 135 -2.98 -26.09 5.58
C TYR A 135 -4.31 -26.25 4.85
N GLU A 136 -5.33 -25.52 5.26
CA GLU A 136 -6.62 -25.44 4.56
C GLU A 136 -7.22 -24.05 4.77
N TYR A 137 -8.12 -23.67 3.88
CA TYR A 137 -8.95 -22.48 4.08
C TYR A 137 -10.40 -22.77 3.74
N LYS A 138 -11.30 -22.02 4.38
CA LYS A 138 -12.74 -22.10 4.17
C LYS A 138 -13.32 -20.69 4.10
N GLN A 139 -14.29 -20.52 3.21
CA GLN A 139 -15.13 -19.33 3.16
C GLN A 139 -16.59 -19.74 3.40
N ASP A 140 -17.22 -19.14 4.40
CA ASP A 140 -18.65 -19.28 4.69
C ASP A 140 -19.34 -17.92 4.54
N VAL A 141 -20.45 -17.86 3.81
CA VAL A 141 -21.32 -16.69 3.75
C VAL A 141 -22.56 -16.94 4.59
N LYS A 142 -22.80 -16.07 5.58
CA LYS A 142 -23.94 -16.13 6.51
C LYS A 142 -24.71 -14.82 6.43
N GLY A 143 -25.71 -14.76 5.56
CA GLY A 143 -26.45 -13.51 5.30
C GLY A 143 -25.52 -12.47 4.66
N ASP A 144 -25.45 -11.28 5.26
CA ASP A 144 -24.58 -10.18 4.82
C ASP A 144 -23.22 -10.21 5.53
N THR A 145 -22.75 -11.39 5.98
CA THR A 145 -21.43 -11.55 6.61
C THR A 145 -20.68 -12.66 5.91
N SER A 146 -19.39 -12.45 5.65
CA SER A 146 -18.48 -13.50 5.18
C SER A 146 -17.45 -13.85 6.26
N VAL A 147 -17.19 -15.14 6.44
CA VAL A 147 -16.24 -15.67 7.41
C VAL A 147 -15.20 -16.48 6.66
N TYR A 148 -13.94 -16.13 6.85
CA TYR A 148 -12.79 -16.84 6.30
C TYR A 148 -12.03 -17.51 7.44
N THR A 149 -11.82 -18.82 7.34
CA THR A 149 -11.03 -19.57 8.32
C THR A 149 -9.81 -20.15 7.62
N PHE A 150 -8.62 -19.91 8.15
CA PHE A 150 -7.35 -20.46 7.70
C PHE A 150 -6.78 -21.34 8.78
N VAL A 151 -6.69 -22.64 8.56
CA VAL A 151 -5.97 -23.55 9.46
C VAL A 151 -4.51 -23.56 9.03
N LEU A 152 -3.59 -23.43 9.98
CA LEU A 152 -2.17 -23.18 9.73
C LEU A 152 -1.35 -24.47 9.82
N LYS A 153 -0.30 -24.57 9.01
CA LYS A 153 0.65 -25.68 9.07
C LYS A 153 1.45 -25.65 10.36
N ASN A 154 1.66 -26.80 10.98
CA ASN A 154 2.52 -26.93 12.15
C ASN A 154 4.01 -27.01 11.77
N GLY A 155 4.88 -26.51 12.65
CA GLY A 155 6.31 -26.80 12.64
C GLY A 155 7.09 -26.25 11.43
N ILE A 156 6.56 -25.23 10.75
CA ILE A 156 7.24 -24.58 9.62
C ILE A 156 8.22 -23.52 10.17
N PRO A 157 9.52 -23.61 9.89
CA PRO A 157 10.47 -22.60 10.33
C PRO A 157 10.61 -21.45 9.32
N PHE A 158 10.84 -20.24 9.82
CA PHE A 158 11.49 -19.17 9.08
C PHE A 158 12.93 -19.55 8.74
N SER A 159 13.58 -18.79 7.84
CA SER A 159 14.97 -19.03 7.43
C SER A 159 15.99 -18.92 8.57
N ASP A 160 15.64 -18.24 9.67
CA ASP A 160 16.45 -18.15 10.90
C ASP A 160 16.18 -19.30 11.90
N GLY A 161 15.25 -20.21 11.58
CA GLY A 161 14.92 -21.38 12.36
C GLY A 161 13.80 -21.19 13.39
N VAL A 162 13.28 -19.97 13.57
CA VAL A 162 12.12 -19.74 14.46
C VAL A 162 10.86 -20.33 13.81
N ILE A 163 10.04 -21.03 14.60
CA ILE A 163 8.82 -21.68 14.10
C ILE A 163 7.71 -20.63 13.94
N MET A 164 7.11 -20.62 12.76
CA MET A 164 5.96 -19.80 12.41
C MET A 164 4.75 -20.16 13.27
N SER A 165 3.92 -19.16 13.58
CA SER A 165 2.67 -19.34 14.34
C SER A 165 1.57 -18.41 13.85
N ALA A 166 0.37 -18.55 14.41
CA ALA A 166 -0.72 -17.60 14.17
C ALA A 166 -0.34 -16.15 14.52
N LYS A 167 0.61 -15.93 15.45
CA LYS A 167 1.08 -14.58 15.81
C LYS A 167 1.75 -13.85 14.66
N ASP A 168 2.49 -14.56 13.80
CA ASP A 168 3.17 -13.96 12.66
C ASP A 168 2.16 -13.52 11.57
N VAL A 169 1.05 -14.27 11.45
CA VAL A 169 -0.08 -13.90 10.58
C VAL A 169 -0.77 -12.65 11.13
N LEU A 170 -1.08 -12.63 12.43
CA LEU A 170 -1.69 -11.49 13.10
C LEU A 170 -0.80 -10.25 13.02
N PHE A 171 0.50 -10.38 13.32
CA PHE A 171 1.46 -9.29 13.20
C PHE A 171 1.42 -8.66 11.81
N SER A 172 1.44 -9.49 10.76
CA SER A 172 1.39 -9.03 9.37
C SER A 172 0.09 -8.26 9.09
N MET A 173 -1.07 -8.80 9.49
CA MET A 173 -2.36 -8.13 9.29
C MET A 173 -2.48 -6.81 10.08
N TYR A 174 -1.95 -6.76 11.30
CA TYR A 174 -2.03 -5.58 12.16
C TYR A 174 -1.08 -4.47 11.71
N VAL A 175 0.13 -4.80 11.22
CA VAL A 175 1.01 -3.80 10.60
C VAL A 175 0.34 -3.18 9.37
N LEU A 176 -0.30 -4.00 8.53
CA LEU A 176 -1.02 -3.54 7.34
C LEU A 176 -2.34 -2.80 7.66
N ALA A 177 -2.85 -2.94 8.89
CA ALA A 177 -4.03 -2.25 9.38
C ALA A 177 -3.69 -1.00 10.20
N ASP A 178 -2.41 -0.74 10.53
CA ASP A 178 -2.02 0.40 11.37
C ASP A 178 -2.46 1.73 10.74
N PRO A 179 -3.02 2.68 11.50
CA PRO A 179 -3.46 3.97 10.95
C PRO A 179 -2.34 4.81 10.33
N LEU A 180 -1.07 4.57 10.69
CA LEU A 180 0.11 5.23 10.13
C LEU A 180 0.90 4.36 9.14
N TYR A 181 0.35 3.21 8.73
CA TYR A 181 0.95 2.40 7.67
C TYR A 181 1.05 3.22 6.37
N ASP A 182 2.27 3.34 5.85
CA ASP A 182 2.59 4.17 4.67
C ASP A 182 3.18 3.36 3.51
N GLY A 183 2.93 2.04 3.48
CA GLY A 183 3.26 1.19 2.35
C GLY A 183 2.13 1.09 1.32
N SER A 184 2.32 0.26 0.30
CA SER A 184 1.43 0.16 -0.87
C SER A 184 0.18 -0.69 -0.66
N SER A 185 0.10 -1.46 0.42
CA SER A 185 -1.05 -2.32 0.70
C SER A 185 -2.28 -1.51 1.09
N THR A 186 -3.45 -1.97 0.63
CA THR A 186 -4.75 -1.39 1.00
C THR A 186 -5.54 -2.33 1.93
N PHE A 187 -4.87 -3.14 2.75
CA PHE A 187 -5.52 -4.10 3.66
C PHE A 187 -6.52 -3.40 4.60
N TYR A 188 -6.18 -2.20 5.06
CA TYR A 188 -7.03 -1.38 5.93
C TYR A 188 -8.39 -1.00 5.32
N THR A 189 -8.59 -1.12 4.00
CA THR A 189 -9.86 -0.81 3.34
C THR A 189 -10.84 -2.00 3.37
N MET A 190 -10.42 -3.15 3.88
CA MET A 190 -11.28 -4.32 3.98
C MET A 190 -12.37 -4.09 5.03
N LYS A 191 -13.57 -4.61 4.79
CA LYS A 191 -14.70 -4.50 5.73
C LYS A 191 -14.61 -5.51 6.88
N ILE A 192 -13.42 -5.70 7.45
CA ILE A 192 -13.21 -6.60 8.59
C ILE A 192 -13.86 -5.97 9.83
N GLN A 193 -14.69 -6.73 10.53
CA GLN A 193 -15.34 -6.23 11.75
C GLN A 193 -14.28 -5.74 12.75
N GLY A 194 -14.46 -4.56 13.34
CA GLY A 194 -13.49 -4.01 14.30
C GLY A 194 -12.31 -3.25 13.71
N ILE A 195 -12.10 -3.26 12.38
CA ILE A 195 -10.92 -2.59 11.80
C ILE A 195 -11.03 -1.07 11.85
N GLY A 196 -12.24 -0.52 11.73
CA GLY A 196 -12.49 0.91 11.87
C GLY A 196 -12.23 1.39 13.29
N GLU A 197 -12.76 0.66 14.28
CA GLU A 197 -12.54 0.89 15.71
C GLU A 197 -11.05 0.84 16.06
N TYR A 198 -10.33 -0.16 15.53
CA TYR A 198 -8.88 -0.26 15.67
C TYR A 198 -8.14 0.93 15.04
N ARG A 199 -8.46 1.34 13.81
CA ARG A 199 -7.71 2.44 13.18
C ARG A 199 -8.00 3.80 13.80
N LEU A 200 -9.26 4.05 14.12
CA LEU A 200 -9.72 5.32 14.69
C LEU A 200 -9.57 5.37 16.22
N GLN A 201 -9.16 4.26 16.85
CA GLN A 201 -8.96 4.15 18.30
C GLN A 201 -10.20 4.60 19.10
N THR A 202 -11.39 4.21 18.60
CA THR A 202 -12.70 4.61 19.11
C THR A 202 -13.69 3.45 19.11
N SER A 203 -14.89 3.64 19.67
CA SER A 203 -15.92 2.61 19.68
C SER A 203 -16.77 2.63 18.41
N LYS A 204 -17.37 1.47 18.10
CA LYS A 204 -18.37 1.36 17.03
C LYS A 204 -19.50 2.37 17.18
N ASP A 205 -20.00 2.56 18.39
CA ASP A 205 -21.06 3.52 18.69
C ASP A 205 -20.66 4.97 18.32
N VAL A 206 -19.39 5.34 18.46
CA VAL A 206 -18.90 6.68 18.06
C VAL A 206 -18.82 6.79 16.54
N ILE A 207 -18.31 5.75 15.86
CA ILE A 207 -18.25 5.72 14.39
C ILE A 207 -19.66 5.84 13.80
N GLU A 208 -20.60 5.01 14.26
CA GLU A 208 -21.99 5.03 13.78
C GLU A 208 -22.68 6.38 14.04
N LYS A 209 -22.35 7.07 15.15
CA LYS A 209 -22.83 8.43 15.42
C LYS A 209 -22.28 9.43 14.40
N VAL A 210 -20.98 9.39 14.12
CA VAL A 210 -20.35 10.29 13.13
C VAL A 210 -20.93 10.05 11.74
N GLU A 211 -21.02 8.78 11.31
CA GLU A 211 -21.64 8.41 10.04
C GLU A 211 -23.09 8.90 9.96
N SER A 212 -23.87 8.80 11.04
CA SER A 212 -25.25 9.30 11.09
C SER A 212 -25.33 10.83 10.98
N MET A 213 -24.34 11.57 11.50
CA MET A 213 -24.26 13.03 11.35
C MET A 213 -23.90 13.42 9.92
N LEU A 214 -22.90 12.77 9.34
CA LEU A 214 -22.52 12.97 7.93
C LEU A 214 -23.68 12.65 6.97
N GLU A 215 -24.40 11.54 7.19
CA GLU A 215 -25.56 11.15 6.38
C GLU A 215 -26.73 12.14 6.51
N ALA A 216 -26.97 12.67 7.72
CA ALA A 216 -27.98 13.71 7.91
C ALA A 216 -27.60 15.01 7.19
N GLY A 217 -26.30 15.30 7.12
CA GLY A 217 -25.75 16.43 6.39
C GLY A 217 -26.15 17.78 6.98
N ILE A 218 -25.97 18.81 6.16
CA ILE A 218 -26.28 20.19 6.49
C ILE A 218 -27.18 20.78 5.39
N ASP A 219 -27.96 21.78 5.77
CA ASP A 219 -28.77 22.60 4.86
C ASP A 219 -28.46 24.07 5.12
N ALA A 220 -28.96 24.98 4.27
CA ALA A 220 -28.96 26.41 4.56
C ALA A 220 -30.32 27.06 4.27
N ASP A 221 -30.58 28.19 4.93
CA ASP A 221 -31.73 29.03 4.60
C ASP A 221 -31.46 29.93 3.37
N ASP A 222 -32.48 30.67 2.93
CA ASP A 222 -32.39 31.58 1.77
C ASP A 222 -31.37 32.72 1.99
N GLU A 223 -30.88 32.91 3.22
CA GLU A 223 -29.86 33.87 3.60
C GLU A 223 -28.46 33.24 3.80
N GLY A 224 -28.30 31.95 3.48
CA GLY A 224 -27.03 31.22 3.56
C GLY A 224 -26.64 30.78 4.98
N ASN A 225 -27.53 30.88 5.97
CA ASN A 225 -27.23 30.43 7.32
C ASN A 225 -27.33 28.90 7.39
N VAL A 226 -26.20 28.25 7.72
CA VAL A 226 -26.11 26.79 7.82
C VAL A 226 -26.95 26.27 8.99
N THR A 227 -27.71 25.22 8.72
CA THR A 227 -28.47 24.43 9.69
C THR A 227 -27.99 22.98 9.67
N TYR A 228 -27.75 22.42 10.85
CA TYR A 228 -27.29 21.05 11.00
C TYR A 228 -28.48 20.11 11.16
N ASN A 229 -28.61 19.13 10.26
CA ASN A 229 -29.77 18.24 10.28
C ASN A 229 -29.70 17.26 11.46
N PRO A 230 -30.84 16.98 12.12
CA PRO A 230 -30.87 16.09 13.27
C PRO A 230 -30.54 14.64 12.87
N ALA A 231 -29.41 14.12 13.36
CA ALA A 231 -28.98 12.74 13.17
C ALA A 231 -29.72 11.79 14.15
N ALA A 232 -30.10 10.62 13.65
CA ALA A 232 -30.82 9.62 14.46
C ALA A 232 -29.92 9.05 15.57
N GLY A 233 -30.39 9.10 16.82
CA GLY A 233 -29.66 8.53 17.96
C GLY A 233 -28.49 9.36 18.48
N VAL A 234 -28.29 10.58 17.96
CA VAL A 234 -27.23 11.50 18.37
C VAL A 234 -27.79 12.59 19.31
N SER A 235 -27.03 12.96 20.35
CA SER A 235 -27.45 14.01 21.28
C SER A 235 -27.20 15.40 20.70
N GLU A 236 -27.94 16.43 21.15
CA GLU A 236 -27.72 17.83 20.73
C GLU A 236 -26.29 18.29 21.02
N ALA A 237 -25.70 17.85 22.14
CA ALA A 237 -24.33 18.19 22.51
C ALA A 237 -23.30 17.52 21.58
N ASP A 238 -23.53 16.28 21.18
CA ASP A 238 -22.66 15.58 20.23
C ASP A 238 -22.74 16.23 18.83
N GLN A 239 -23.95 16.61 18.39
CA GLN A 239 -24.17 17.36 17.15
C GLN A 239 -23.45 18.71 17.15
N GLU A 240 -23.60 19.49 18.23
CA GLU A 240 -22.90 20.77 18.38
C GLU A 240 -21.38 20.58 18.32
N ALA A 241 -20.85 19.56 19.01
CA ALA A 241 -19.42 19.28 19.01
C ALA A 241 -18.88 18.81 17.66
N PHE A 242 -19.64 18.01 16.90
CA PHE A 242 -19.25 17.52 15.59
C PHE A 242 -19.21 18.61 14.52
N TRP A 243 -20.20 19.50 14.53
CA TRP A 243 -20.30 20.57 13.53
C TRP A 243 -19.56 21.85 13.90
N ALA A 244 -19.18 22.04 15.18
CA ALA A 244 -18.39 23.19 15.62
C ALA A 244 -17.16 23.51 14.75
N PRO A 245 -16.33 22.54 14.32
CA PRO A 245 -15.16 22.82 13.48
C PRO A 245 -15.46 22.98 11.97
N LEU A 246 -16.72 22.85 11.51
CA LEU A 246 -17.08 22.83 10.09
C LEU A 246 -16.49 24.04 9.33
N ASN A 247 -16.69 25.25 9.85
CA ASN A 247 -16.19 26.45 9.19
C ASN A 247 -14.67 26.52 9.23
N ASP A 248 -14.06 26.34 10.40
CA ASP A 248 -12.61 26.49 10.56
C ASP A 248 -11.84 25.49 9.68
N LEU A 249 -12.28 24.22 9.65
CA LEU A 249 -11.72 23.20 8.75
C LEU A 249 -11.99 23.53 7.28
N GLY A 250 -13.15 24.13 6.98
CA GLY A 250 -13.53 24.52 5.63
C GLY A 250 -12.64 25.62 5.06
N VAL A 251 -12.31 26.61 5.89
CA VAL A 251 -11.33 27.65 5.54
C VAL A 251 -9.95 27.06 5.31
N GLU A 252 -9.50 26.13 6.16
CA GLU A 252 -8.23 25.42 5.97
C GLU A 252 -8.23 24.63 4.64
N TYR A 253 -9.33 23.93 4.35
CA TYR A 253 -9.53 23.18 3.12
C TYR A 253 -9.47 24.07 1.87
N ALA A 254 -10.17 25.21 1.87
CA ALA A 254 -10.12 26.18 0.78
C ALA A 254 -8.70 26.79 0.61
N GLN A 255 -7.99 27.04 1.72
CA GLN A 255 -6.61 27.53 1.66
C GLN A 255 -5.67 26.50 1.03
N GLU A 256 -5.85 25.21 1.30
CA GLU A 256 -5.06 24.16 0.65
C GLU A 256 -5.24 24.15 -0.88
N ILE A 257 -6.46 24.38 -1.36
CA ILE A 257 -6.72 24.51 -2.80
C ILE A 257 -6.00 25.75 -3.36
N ILE A 258 -6.09 26.89 -2.67
CA ILE A 258 -5.38 28.12 -3.06
C ILE A 258 -3.87 27.85 -3.17
N ASP A 259 -3.28 27.25 -2.14
CA ASP A 259 -1.84 26.97 -2.09
C ASP A 259 -1.42 26.01 -3.20
N TYR A 260 -2.20 24.95 -3.42
CA TYR A 260 -1.96 23.99 -4.49
C TYR A 260 -1.99 24.66 -5.87
N VAL A 261 -3.03 25.46 -6.15
CA VAL A 261 -3.18 26.14 -7.44
C VAL A 261 -2.02 27.09 -7.70
N ASN A 262 -1.65 27.91 -6.72
CA ASN A 262 -0.56 28.87 -6.87
C ASN A 262 0.80 28.18 -7.04
N ALA A 263 1.00 27.01 -6.44
CA ALA A 263 2.21 26.22 -6.63
C ALA A 263 2.26 25.48 -7.99
N ALA A 264 1.14 24.90 -8.43
CA ALA A 264 1.09 24.01 -9.59
C ALA A 264 0.81 24.74 -10.92
N TYR A 265 0.11 25.88 -10.88
CA TYR A 265 -0.45 26.54 -12.07
C TYR A 265 0.01 27.99 -12.34
N PRO A 266 1.17 28.49 -11.88
CA PRO A 266 1.53 29.89 -12.07
C PRO A 266 1.61 30.32 -13.55
N ALA A 267 1.86 29.37 -14.46
CA ALA A 267 1.92 29.61 -15.91
C ALA A 267 0.57 30.03 -16.53
N TYR A 268 -0.55 29.90 -15.82
CA TYR A 268 -1.87 30.33 -16.30
C TYR A 268 -2.20 31.78 -15.94
N ILE A 269 -1.40 32.43 -15.10
CA ILE A 269 -1.53 33.87 -14.83
C ILE A 269 -1.20 34.64 -16.12
N GLY A 270 -2.06 35.57 -16.51
CA GLY A 270 -1.93 36.35 -17.75
C GLY A 270 -2.33 35.59 -19.02
N SER A 271 -2.80 34.34 -18.88
CA SER A 271 -3.37 33.57 -19.99
C SER A 271 -4.85 33.88 -20.20
N ASP A 272 -5.49 33.23 -21.18
CA ASP A 272 -6.94 33.33 -21.39
C ASP A 272 -7.77 32.82 -20.18
N TYR A 273 -7.15 32.11 -19.22
CA TYR A 273 -7.79 31.60 -18.01
C TYR A 273 -7.78 32.60 -16.84
N PHE A 274 -6.78 33.47 -16.76
CA PHE A 274 -6.71 34.54 -15.74
C PHE A 274 -6.13 35.81 -16.37
N PRO A 275 -6.88 36.45 -17.28
CA PRO A 275 -6.38 37.56 -18.09
C PRO A 275 -6.26 38.85 -17.28
N GLY A 276 -5.44 39.79 -17.77
CA GLY A 276 -5.35 41.14 -17.21
C GLY A 276 -4.41 41.31 -16.02
N TYR A 277 -3.86 40.21 -15.50
CA TYR A 277 -2.88 40.19 -14.41
C TYR A 277 -1.61 39.45 -14.83
N GLU A 278 -0.48 39.86 -14.30
CA GLU A 278 0.80 39.18 -14.46
C GLU A 278 1.22 38.49 -13.15
N GLU A 279 2.20 37.59 -13.21
CA GLU A 279 2.67 36.82 -12.04
C GLU A 279 3.05 37.73 -10.85
N GLU A 280 3.62 38.91 -11.12
CA GLU A 280 4.00 39.88 -10.10
C GLU A 280 2.81 40.58 -9.41
N ASP A 281 1.63 40.56 -10.02
CA ASP A 281 0.40 41.09 -9.43
C ASP A 281 -0.25 40.09 -8.46
N VAL A 282 -0.03 38.80 -8.71
CA VAL A 282 -0.65 37.68 -7.98
C VAL A 282 0.22 37.20 -6.83
N VAL A 283 1.47 36.85 -7.09
CA VAL A 283 2.34 36.18 -6.12
C VAL A 283 2.62 37.08 -4.90
N GLY A 284 2.28 36.57 -3.71
CA GLY A 284 2.42 37.29 -2.44
C GLY A 284 1.29 38.27 -2.14
N ASN A 285 0.21 38.27 -2.94
CA ASN A 285 -1.01 39.02 -2.70
C ASN A 285 -2.17 38.06 -2.43
N ALA A 286 -2.54 37.91 -1.16
CA ALA A 286 -3.55 36.95 -0.71
C ALA A 286 -4.89 37.06 -1.46
N ASN A 287 -5.35 38.28 -1.78
CA ASN A 287 -6.59 38.48 -2.53
C ASN A 287 -6.50 37.91 -3.95
N MET A 288 -5.36 38.14 -4.61
CA MET A 288 -5.14 37.66 -5.97
C MET A 288 -4.86 36.17 -6.00
N GLU A 289 -4.10 35.65 -5.02
CA GLU A 289 -3.83 34.21 -4.89
C GLU A 289 -5.14 33.44 -4.67
N ALA A 290 -6.04 33.96 -3.82
CA ALA A 290 -7.36 33.38 -3.60
C ALA A 290 -8.25 33.47 -4.84
N ALA A 291 -8.32 34.63 -5.50
CA ALA A 291 -9.08 34.80 -6.74
C ALA A 291 -8.58 33.88 -7.86
N PHE A 292 -7.26 33.77 -8.01
CA PHE A 292 -6.63 32.85 -8.97
C PHE A 292 -6.96 31.39 -8.63
N GLY A 293 -6.90 31.02 -7.34
CA GLY A 293 -7.36 29.74 -6.81
C GLY A 293 -8.79 29.42 -7.24
N MET A 294 -9.73 30.31 -6.92
CA MET A 294 -11.15 30.18 -7.25
C MET A 294 -11.38 30.02 -8.75
N VAL A 295 -10.75 30.84 -9.59
CA VAL A 295 -10.93 30.77 -11.06
C VAL A 295 -10.40 29.46 -11.62
N MET A 296 -9.19 29.06 -11.25
CA MET A 296 -8.56 27.84 -11.77
C MET A 296 -9.27 26.56 -11.31
N TRP A 297 -9.88 26.60 -10.13
CA TRP A 297 -10.65 25.49 -9.56
C TRP A 297 -12.14 25.53 -9.98
N GLY A 298 -12.56 26.49 -10.79
CA GLY A 298 -13.90 26.56 -11.38
C GLY A 298 -14.97 27.22 -10.51
N PHE A 299 -14.57 27.88 -9.41
CA PHE A 299 -15.43 28.60 -8.47
C PHE A 299 -15.49 30.12 -8.73
N GLY A 300 -15.04 30.57 -9.92
CA GLY A 300 -15.18 31.95 -10.38
C GLY A 300 -14.64 32.17 -11.79
N ASP A 301 -14.81 33.39 -12.29
CA ASP A 301 -14.24 33.90 -13.54
C ASP A 301 -13.89 35.39 -13.37
N LEU A 302 -13.14 35.99 -14.31
CA LEU A 302 -12.93 37.43 -14.33
C LEU A 302 -13.88 38.12 -15.30
N ASP A 303 -14.44 39.26 -14.88
CA ASP A 303 -15.19 40.13 -15.81
C ASP A 303 -14.27 40.97 -16.71
N ASP A 304 -14.86 41.73 -17.64
CA ASP A 304 -14.12 42.58 -18.58
C ASP A 304 -13.28 43.68 -17.87
N ASP A 305 -13.60 43.99 -16.61
CA ASP A 305 -12.91 45.00 -15.79
C ASP A 305 -11.84 44.36 -14.85
N GLY A 306 -11.70 43.03 -14.88
CA GLY A 306 -10.76 42.26 -14.06
C GLY A 306 -11.26 41.93 -12.65
N ASN A 307 -12.54 42.19 -12.34
CA ASN A 307 -13.11 41.81 -11.05
C ASN A 307 -13.41 40.30 -11.04
N LEU A 308 -13.31 39.68 -9.87
CA LEU A 308 -13.73 38.29 -9.70
C LEU A 308 -15.26 38.22 -9.69
N VAL A 309 -15.84 37.42 -10.58
CA VAL A 309 -17.22 36.97 -10.51
C VAL A 309 -17.20 35.56 -9.93
N ASP A 310 -17.65 35.38 -8.69
CA ASP A 310 -17.68 34.06 -8.07
C ASP A 310 -18.73 33.14 -8.72
N ALA A 311 -18.72 31.85 -8.39
CA ALA A 311 -19.65 30.86 -8.94
C ALA A 311 -21.14 31.17 -8.66
N LEU A 312 -21.41 31.94 -7.61
CA LEU A 312 -22.75 32.40 -7.23
C LEU A 312 -23.18 33.64 -8.02
N GLY A 313 -22.26 34.28 -8.75
CA GLY A 313 -22.48 35.45 -9.58
C GLY A 313 -22.27 36.79 -8.87
N ASN A 314 -21.67 36.80 -7.68
CA ASN A 314 -21.28 38.04 -7.00
C ASN A 314 -19.98 38.58 -7.60
N VAL A 315 -19.89 39.90 -7.69
CA VAL A 315 -18.72 40.59 -8.26
C VAL A 315 -17.89 41.19 -7.14
N HIS A 316 -16.61 40.85 -7.08
CA HIS A 316 -15.62 41.27 -6.09
C HIS A 316 -14.51 42.07 -6.77
N ASN A 317 -14.36 43.35 -6.38
CA ASN A 317 -13.31 44.23 -6.85
C ASN A 317 -12.00 43.90 -6.13
N LEU A 318 -11.13 43.10 -6.76
CA LEU A 318 -9.92 42.52 -6.16
C LEU A 318 -8.99 43.54 -5.43
N PRO A 319 -8.80 44.78 -5.96
CA PRO A 319 -8.11 45.85 -5.23
C PRO A 319 -8.77 46.37 -3.94
N GLU A 320 -10.09 46.28 -3.80
CA GLU A 320 -10.87 46.94 -2.73
C GLU A 320 -11.53 45.95 -1.77
N ASP A 321 -12.00 44.82 -2.27
CA ASP A 321 -12.72 43.79 -1.53
C ASP A 321 -11.75 42.74 -0.96
N THR A 322 -12.12 42.10 0.14
CA THR A 322 -11.37 40.96 0.67
C THR A 322 -11.80 39.70 -0.07
N VAL A 323 -10.85 39.04 -0.72
CA VAL A 323 -11.01 37.70 -1.29
C VAL A 323 -10.02 36.79 -0.56
N ASP A 324 -10.51 35.82 0.18
CA ASP A 324 -9.69 34.95 1.00
C ASP A 324 -10.29 33.54 1.07
N ALA A 325 -9.63 32.64 1.81
CA ALA A 325 -10.10 31.27 1.98
C ALA A 325 -11.47 31.17 2.66
N GLN A 326 -11.89 32.17 3.45
CA GLN A 326 -13.25 32.17 4.02
C GLN A 326 -14.28 32.45 2.94
N LEU A 327 -14.08 33.50 2.12
CA LEU A 327 -14.96 33.74 0.98
C LEU A 327 -15.01 32.53 0.05
N TYR A 328 -13.85 31.94 -0.22
CA TYR A 328 -13.80 30.76 -1.09
C TYR A 328 -14.56 29.58 -0.47
N TRP A 329 -14.35 29.27 0.80
CA TRP A 329 -15.12 28.23 1.49
C TRP A 329 -16.63 28.46 1.40
N ASP A 330 -17.09 29.68 1.65
CA ASP A 330 -18.52 30.03 1.58
C ASP A 330 -19.08 29.82 0.16
N VAL A 331 -18.37 30.29 -0.86
CA VAL A 331 -18.76 30.11 -2.28
C VAL A 331 -18.76 28.65 -2.68
N LEU A 332 -17.73 27.89 -2.30
CA LEU A 332 -17.59 26.47 -2.61
C LEU A 332 -18.74 25.68 -2.00
N LEU A 333 -19.02 25.90 -0.71
CA LEU A 333 -20.06 25.16 -0.02
C LEU A 333 -21.45 25.46 -0.59
N GLU A 334 -21.74 26.73 -0.91
CA GLU A 334 -23.03 27.12 -1.49
C GLU A 334 -23.21 26.65 -2.93
N ASP A 335 -22.19 26.75 -3.79
CA ASP A 335 -22.28 26.30 -5.20
C ASP A 335 -22.50 24.78 -5.29
N LEU A 336 -21.90 24.03 -4.36
CA LEU A 336 -22.10 22.59 -4.20
C LEU A 336 -23.38 22.23 -3.44
N GLY A 337 -24.21 23.23 -3.10
CA GLY A 337 -25.52 23.01 -2.46
C GLY A 337 -25.42 22.40 -1.08
N TYR A 338 -24.37 22.75 -0.32
CA TYR A 338 -24.09 22.28 1.03
C TYR A 338 -23.89 20.76 1.15
N ASN A 339 -23.54 20.10 0.05
CA ASN A 339 -23.25 18.66 0.00
C ASN A 339 -21.78 18.37 0.25
N LEU A 340 -21.45 17.86 1.44
CA LEU A 340 -20.06 17.55 1.82
C LEU A 340 -19.44 16.41 1.00
N ALA A 341 -20.23 15.53 0.40
CA ALA A 341 -19.70 14.52 -0.52
C ALA A 341 -19.21 15.13 -1.83
N ASP A 342 -19.89 16.18 -2.32
CA ASP A 342 -19.44 16.92 -3.49
C ASP A 342 -18.21 17.79 -3.13
N VAL A 343 -18.13 18.28 -1.88
CA VAL A 343 -16.91 18.97 -1.37
C VAL A 343 -15.71 18.03 -1.45
N ASP A 344 -15.83 16.77 -1.01
CA ASP A 344 -14.71 15.82 -1.06
C ASP A 344 -14.15 15.58 -2.47
N GLU A 345 -14.96 15.77 -3.53
CA GLU A 345 -14.51 15.65 -4.92
C GLU A 345 -13.54 16.78 -5.33
N GLU A 346 -13.53 17.91 -4.60
CA GLU A 346 -12.70 19.10 -4.88
C GLU A 346 -11.33 19.07 -4.18
N ASN A 347 -10.95 17.94 -3.58
CA ASN A 347 -9.82 17.85 -2.68
C ASN A 347 -8.47 18.02 -3.39
N ALA A 348 -7.69 19.01 -2.95
CA ALA A 348 -6.31 19.24 -3.39
C ALA A 348 -5.26 18.52 -2.51
N GLY A 349 -5.63 18.14 -1.28
CA GLY A 349 -4.74 17.51 -0.30
C GLY A 349 -4.91 15.98 -0.20
N ASP A 350 -4.23 15.37 0.77
CA ASP A 350 -4.23 13.90 0.95
C ASP A 350 -5.47 13.37 1.71
N ALA A 351 -6.23 14.25 2.39
CA ALA A 351 -7.35 13.86 3.24
C ALA A 351 -8.66 14.58 2.85
N GLU A 352 -9.71 13.78 2.61
CA GLU A 352 -11.09 14.22 2.40
C GLU A 352 -11.61 15.08 3.55
N PHE A 353 -12.49 16.03 3.26
CA PHE A 353 -13.05 16.98 4.23
C PHE A 353 -13.91 16.28 5.28
N GLN A 354 -14.78 15.35 4.87
CA GLN A 354 -15.60 14.58 5.81
C GLN A 354 -14.75 13.75 6.78
N GLN A 355 -13.61 13.23 6.32
CA GLN A 355 -12.66 12.50 7.15
C GLN A 355 -12.02 13.42 8.21
N ARG A 356 -11.68 14.68 7.87
CA ARG A 356 -11.16 15.66 8.84
C ARG A 356 -12.16 15.99 9.94
N LEU A 357 -13.44 16.12 9.60
CA LEU A 357 -14.52 16.31 10.57
C LEU A 357 -14.61 15.11 11.53
N MET A 358 -14.61 13.90 10.97
CA MET A 358 -14.62 12.67 11.77
C MET A 358 -13.43 12.58 12.72
N ASP A 359 -12.22 12.77 12.21
CA ASP A 359 -10.98 12.68 13.00
C ASP A 359 -10.94 13.73 14.10
N THR A 360 -11.38 14.96 13.81
CA THR A 360 -11.45 16.05 14.80
C THR A 360 -12.41 15.70 15.94
N PHE A 361 -13.60 15.17 15.60
CA PHE A 361 -14.57 14.77 16.62
C PHE A 361 -14.07 13.58 17.45
N ILE A 362 -13.52 12.55 16.81
CA ILE A 362 -13.00 11.37 17.52
C ILE A 362 -11.84 11.76 18.44
N LEU A 363 -10.90 12.58 17.96
CA LEU A 363 -9.77 13.06 18.76
C LEU A 363 -10.24 13.88 19.98
N GLY A 364 -11.27 14.70 19.83
CA GLY A 364 -11.79 15.55 20.90
C GLY A 364 -12.69 14.82 21.91
N TYR A 365 -13.48 13.85 21.45
CA TYR A 365 -14.63 13.34 22.20
C TYR A 365 -14.81 11.81 22.14
N GLY A 366 -14.19 11.13 21.17
CA GLY A 366 -14.44 9.73 20.85
C GLY A 366 -13.34 8.74 21.25
N GLN A 367 -12.14 9.19 21.59
CA GLN A 367 -11.02 8.28 21.87
C GLN A 367 -11.31 7.37 23.08
N ILE A 368 -10.94 6.09 22.94
CA ILE A 368 -10.96 5.13 24.05
C ILE A 368 -9.68 5.26 24.86
N GLU A 369 -9.80 5.41 26.18
CA GLU A 369 -8.65 5.42 27.09
C GLU A 369 -7.92 4.06 27.03
N GLY A 370 -6.62 4.09 26.73
CA GLY A 370 -5.82 2.89 26.51
C GLY A 370 -5.90 2.30 25.10
N GLY A 371 -6.71 2.91 24.22
CA GLY A 371 -6.83 2.54 22.82
C GLY A 371 -7.66 1.27 22.55
N VAL A 372 -7.78 0.93 21.27
CA VAL A 372 -8.39 -0.30 20.77
C VAL A 372 -7.25 -1.19 20.26
N PRO A 373 -6.81 -2.20 21.04
CA PRO A 373 -5.61 -2.96 20.70
C PRO A 373 -5.87 -4.08 19.69
N ASP A 374 -7.12 -4.50 19.50
CA ASP A 374 -7.51 -5.68 18.73
C ASP A 374 -8.62 -5.35 17.71
N ILE A 375 -8.55 -6.01 16.56
CA ILE A 375 -9.58 -6.02 15.50
C ILE A 375 -10.52 -7.19 15.80
N THR A 376 -11.76 -6.89 16.21
CA THR A 376 -12.72 -7.90 16.74
C THR A 376 -13.09 -9.00 15.75
N GLY A 377 -13.02 -8.72 14.45
CA GLY A 377 -13.27 -9.66 13.37
C GLY A 377 -12.09 -10.60 13.08
N ILE A 378 -10.91 -10.39 13.68
CA ILE A 378 -9.75 -11.28 13.52
C ILE A 378 -9.54 -12.05 14.82
N THR A 379 -9.73 -13.36 14.78
CA THR A 379 -9.57 -14.24 15.95
C THR A 379 -8.69 -15.44 15.65
N THR A 380 -8.16 -16.06 16.69
CA THR A 380 -7.35 -17.28 16.57
C THR A 380 -7.76 -18.32 17.58
N GLY A 381 -7.38 -19.56 17.32
CA GLY A 381 -7.61 -20.68 18.21
C GLY A 381 -6.92 -21.94 17.69
N THR A 382 -7.30 -23.09 18.23
CA THR A 382 -6.85 -24.39 17.74
C THR A 382 -8.04 -25.24 17.27
N VAL A 383 -7.77 -26.08 16.29
CA VAL A 383 -8.73 -27.05 15.76
C VAL A 383 -8.03 -28.38 15.52
N VAL A 384 -8.73 -29.48 15.79
CA VAL A 384 -8.28 -30.81 15.37
C VAL A 384 -8.81 -31.05 13.96
N SER A 385 -7.92 -31.07 12.97
CA SER A 385 -8.27 -31.33 11.57
C SER A 385 -8.71 -32.79 11.35
N ASP A 386 -9.23 -33.09 10.16
CA ASP A 386 -9.73 -34.43 9.80
C ASP A 386 -8.67 -35.55 9.90
N ASP A 387 -7.38 -35.21 9.82
CA ASP A 387 -6.26 -36.13 10.00
C ASP A 387 -5.92 -36.39 11.49
N GLY A 388 -6.64 -35.78 12.42
CA GLY A 388 -6.46 -35.92 13.86
C GLY A 388 -5.33 -35.07 14.45
N VAL A 389 -4.72 -34.18 13.66
CA VAL A 389 -3.67 -33.27 14.11
C VAL A 389 -4.30 -31.96 14.58
N GLU A 390 -3.91 -31.50 15.77
CA GLU A 390 -4.28 -30.18 16.29
C GLU A 390 -3.43 -29.10 15.60
N ARG A 391 -4.08 -28.06 15.07
CA ARG A 391 -3.47 -26.95 14.34
C ARG A 391 -4.02 -25.62 14.85
N GLU A 392 -3.21 -24.57 14.78
CA GLU A 392 -3.71 -23.21 14.96
C GLU A 392 -4.60 -22.80 13.77
N TYR A 393 -5.54 -21.89 14.00
CA TYR A 393 -6.29 -21.24 12.92
C TYR A 393 -6.37 -19.73 13.13
N VAL A 394 -6.59 -19.01 12.04
CA VAL A 394 -7.01 -17.59 12.01
C VAL A 394 -8.38 -17.52 11.37
N GLU A 395 -9.34 -16.89 12.04
CA GLU A 395 -10.68 -16.61 11.52
C GLU A 395 -10.85 -15.10 11.32
N ILE A 396 -11.41 -14.72 10.17
CA ILE A 396 -11.59 -13.33 9.75
C ILE A 396 -13.05 -13.13 9.34
N VAL A 397 -13.74 -12.20 10.00
CA VAL A 397 -15.15 -11.89 9.79
C VAL A 397 -15.27 -10.53 9.11
N LEU A 398 -15.94 -10.50 7.96
CA LEU A 398 -16.18 -9.30 7.17
C LEU A 398 -17.67 -8.97 7.10
N ASP A 399 -17.98 -7.68 7.15
CA ASP A 399 -19.28 -7.14 6.79
C ASP A 399 -19.43 -7.11 5.26
N GLY A 400 -20.44 -7.83 4.77
CA GLY A 400 -20.72 -8.03 3.35
C GLY A 400 -19.98 -9.22 2.73
N VAL A 401 -20.13 -9.32 1.41
CA VAL A 401 -19.44 -10.29 0.56
C VAL A 401 -18.56 -9.52 -0.43
N ASP A 402 -17.24 -9.61 -0.26
CA ASP A 402 -16.26 -9.07 -1.19
C ASP A 402 -15.58 -10.23 -1.94
N PRO A 403 -15.81 -10.38 -3.26
CA PRO A 403 -15.21 -11.45 -4.05
C PRO A 403 -13.68 -11.32 -4.16
N THR A 404 -13.12 -10.14 -3.89
CA THR A 404 -11.67 -9.89 -3.92
C THR A 404 -10.98 -10.10 -2.57
N ALA A 405 -11.74 -10.27 -1.48
CA ALA A 405 -11.18 -10.36 -0.14
C ALA A 405 -10.17 -11.51 0.00
N ILE A 406 -10.43 -12.68 -0.59
CA ILE A 406 -9.51 -13.84 -0.51
C ILE A 406 -8.11 -13.53 -1.06
N PHE A 407 -7.98 -12.59 -1.99
CA PHE A 407 -6.70 -12.15 -2.55
C PHE A 407 -5.97 -11.20 -1.59
N LYS A 408 -6.71 -10.32 -0.93
CA LYS A 408 -6.16 -9.39 0.09
C LYS A 408 -5.78 -10.10 1.38
N LEU A 409 -6.46 -11.21 1.73
CA LEU A 409 -6.16 -12.02 2.92
C LEU A 409 -4.91 -12.90 2.76
N GLY A 410 -4.42 -13.11 1.53
CA GLY A 410 -3.19 -13.86 1.24
C GLY A 410 -1.90 -13.11 1.59
N VAL A 411 -1.86 -12.45 2.75
CA VAL A 411 -0.72 -11.66 3.22
C VAL A 411 0.54 -12.53 3.35
N SER A 412 1.71 -11.91 3.17
CA SER A 412 2.97 -12.55 3.58
C SER A 412 2.96 -12.78 5.09
N VAL A 413 3.43 -13.94 5.54
CA VAL A 413 3.55 -14.26 6.97
C VAL A 413 4.95 -13.88 7.42
N VAL A 414 5.04 -12.78 8.16
CA VAL A 414 6.30 -12.10 8.46
C VAL A 414 6.74 -12.39 9.91
N PRO A 415 8.04 -12.69 10.16
CA PRO A 415 8.55 -13.05 11.49
C PRO A 415 8.45 -11.88 12.48
N GLN A 416 7.47 -11.92 13.39
CA GLN A 416 7.24 -10.86 14.37
C GLN A 416 8.51 -10.57 15.17
N HIS A 417 9.22 -11.61 15.60
CA HIS A 417 10.43 -11.49 16.42
C HIS A 417 11.57 -10.74 15.73
N TYR A 418 11.69 -10.86 14.40
CA TYR A 418 12.78 -10.21 13.65
C TYR A 418 12.49 -8.73 13.38
N TYR A 419 11.24 -8.40 13.07
CA TYR A 419 10.83 -7.03 12.73
C TYR A 419 10.60 -6.16 13.96
N THR A 420 10.30 -6.77 15.12
CA THR A 420 10.20 -6.04 16.40
C THR A 420 11.48 -6.07 17.23
N ASP A 421 12.53 -6.78 16.78
CA ASP A 421 13.80 -6.86 17.51
C ASP A 421 14.40 -5.47 17.75
N GLY A 422 14.77 -5.21 19.01
CA GLY A 422 15.35 -3.94 19.45
C GLY A 422 14.38 -2.76 19.53
N TYR A 423 13.08 -2.93 19.24
CA TYR A 423 12.09 -1.87 19.44
C TYR A 423 11.90 -1.58 20.93
N ALA A 424 11.92 -0.31 21.31
CA ALA A 424 11.88 0.11 22.72
C ALA A 424 10.47 0.45 23.23
N GLY A 425 9.50 0.63 22.33
CA GLY A 425 8.11 0.95 22.67
C GLY A 425 7.33 -0.27 23.18
N GLU A 426 6.09 -0.03 23.60
CA GLU A 426 5.19 -1.08 24.08
C GLU A 426 4.25 -1.50 22.95
N THR A 427 4.29 -2.79 22.59
CA THR A 427 3.41 -3.34 21.56
C THR A 427 2.16 -3.98 22.17
N ASN A 428 1.06 -3.98 21.42
CA ASN A 428 -0.10 -4.83 21.72
C ASN A 428 0.26 -6.33 21.62
N ALA A 429 -0.73 -7.20 21.89
CA ALA A 429 -0.54 -8.65 21.84
C ALA A 429 -0.12 -9.18 20.46
N GLN A 430 -0.37 -8.42 19.39
CA GLN A 430 -0.03 -8.76 18.02
C GLN A 430 1.33 -8.23 17.58
N GLY A 431 2.06 -7.52 18.46
CA GLY A 431 3.39 -6.99 18.16
C GLY A 431 3.41 -5.62 17.50
N VAL A 432 2.32 -4.85 17.56
CA VAL A 432 2.21 -3.51 16.96
C VAL A 432 2.02 -2.46 18.05
N ASP A 433 2.78 -1.36 17.96
CA ASP A 433 2.52 -0.14 18.74
C ASP A 433 1.68 0.80 17.86
N VAL A 434 0.37 0.77 18.10
CA VAL A 434 -0.66 1.22 17.15
C VAL A 434 -0.62 2.73 16.96
N GLY A 435 -0.55 3.17 15.71
CA GLY A 435 -0.52 4.59 15.39
C GLY A 435 0.71 5.31 15.92
N ASN A 436 1.81 4.58 16.15
CA ASN A 436 3.08 5.14 16.58
C ASN A 436 4.05 5.29 15.39
N LYS A 437 4.44 6.55 15.09
CA LYS A 437 5.40 6.87 14.02
C LYS A 437 6.75 6.19 14.22
N ASP A 438 7.22 6.05 15.46
CA ASP A 438 8.49 5.42 15.78
C ASP A 438 8.45 3.92 15.52
N PHE A 439 7.28 3.27 15.68
CA PHE A 439 7.11 1.87 15.34
C PHE A 439 7.20 1.64 13.82
N ILE A 440 6.45 2.41 13.03
CA ILE A 440 6.53 2.32 11.56
C ILE A 440 7.95 2.62 11.07
N ALA A 441 8.62 3.62 11.66
CA ALA A 441 10.01 3.93 11.36
C ALA A 441 10.97 2.79 11.73
N HIS A 442 10.71 2.05 12.82
CA HIS A 442 11.53 0.92 13.27
C HIS A 442 11.52 -0.27 12.30
N LEU A 443 10.43 -0.45 11.53
CA LEU A 443 10.33 -1.53 10.55
C LEU A 443 11.18 -1.27 9.29
N LYS A 444 11.39 0.00 8.92
CA LYS A 444 12.02 0.40 7.64
C LYS A 444 13.51 0.06 7.50
N PRO A 445 14.34 0.06 8.56
CA PRO A 445 15.71 -0.43 8.50
C PRO A 445 15.86 -1.89 8.08
N LYS A 446 14.78 -2.68 8.03
CA LYS A 446 14.79 -4.07 7.56
C LYS A 446 14.48 -4.19 6.06
N ASN A 447 14.27 -3.07 5.36
CA ASN A 447 13.90 -3.06 3.95
C ASN A 447 14.97 -3.66 3.03
N ASP A 448 16.24 -3.68 3.39
CA ASP A 448 17.31 -4.24 2.57
C ASP A 448 17.77 -5.65 3.04
N ASN A 449 17.09 -6.23 4.03
CA ASN A 449 17.44 -7.53 4.61
C ASN A 449 16.18 -8.31 5.04
N PRO A 450 15.38 -8.78 4.07
CA PRO A 450 14.18 -9.53 4.36
C PRO A 450 14.47 -10.92 4.93
N VAL A 451 13.68 -11.30 5.94
CA VAL A 451 13.66 -12.64 6.53
C VAL A 451 12.24 -13.20 6.40
N GLY A 452 12.13 -14.48 6.09
CA GLY A 452 10.84 -15.15 5.86
C GLY A 452 11.00 -16.67 5.74
N ALA A 453 9.93 -17.36 5.34
CA ALA A 453 9.88 -18.82 5.21
C ALA A 453 9.80 -19.30 3.75
N GLY A 454 10.20 -18.44 2.81
CA GLY A 454 10.22 -18.72 1.38
C GLY A 454 11.34 -19.68 0.95
N PRO A 455 11.44 -19.98 -0.35
CA PRO A 455 12.40 -20.94 -0.88
C PRO A 455 13.86 -20.49 -0.73
N TYR A 456 14.16 -19.20 -0.70
CA TYR A 456 15.52 -18.68 -0.67
C TYR A 456 15.73 -17.71 0.50
N VAL A 457 16.99 -17.57 0.92
CA VAL A 457 17.44 -16.60 1.92
C VAL A 457 18.19 -15.50 1.20
N PHE A 458 17.82 -14.25 1.47
CA PHE A 458 18.51 -13.08 0.92
C PHE A 458 19.93 -12.99 1.49
N GLU A 459 20.92 -12.75 0.63
CA GLU A 459 22.31 -12.59 1.06
C GLU A 459 22.78 -11.13 0.91
N GLU A 460 22.66 -10.58 -0.29
CA GLU A 460 23.07 -9.19 -0.56
C GLU A 460 22.43 -8.65 -1.84
N TYR A 461 22.37 -7.34 -1.93
CA TYR A 461 22.13 -6.60 -3.17
C TYR A 461 23.31 -5.67 -3.43
N LYS A 462 24.05 -5.97 -4.50
CA LYS A 462 25.30 -5.28 -4.81
C LYS A 462 25.60 -5.33 -6.30
N ASP A 463 26.16 -4.25 -6.84
CA ASP A 463 26.54 -4.14 -8.26
C ASP A 463 25.36 -4.52 -9.19
N ASN A 464 24.16 -4.08 -8.82
CA ASN A 464 22.88 -4.34 -9.50
C ASN A 464 22.50 -5.84 -9.58
N VAL A 465 22.96 -6.63 -8.61
CA VAL A 465 22.66 -8.07 -8.50
C VAL A 465 22.19 -8.38 -7.09
N VAL A 466 20.99 -8.95 -6.98
CA VAL A 466 20.51 -9.58 -5.75
C VAL A 466 20.98 -11.03 -5.75
N THR A 467 21.63 -11.48 -4.68
CA THR A 467 22.08 -12.86 -4.52
C THR A 467 21.35 -13.54 -3.37
N TYR A 468 21.02 -14.81 -3.56
CA TYR A 468 20.38 -15.65 -2.57
C TYR A 468 21.11 -16.97 -2.34
N SER A 469 20.99 -17.49 -1.13
CA SER A 469 21.30 -18.87 -0.75
C SER A 469 20.00 -19.67 -0.53
N PRO A 470 20.03 -21.01 -0.58
CA PRO A 470 18.81 -21.81 -0.49
C PRO A 470 18.32 -21.90 0.96
N ASN A 471 17.01 -21.74 1.19
CA ASN A 471 16.40 -22.13 2.45
C ASN A 471 16.19 -23.65 2.47
N GLU A 472 17.11 -24.38 3.11
CA GLU A 472 17.04 -25.85 3.17
C GLU A 472 15.83 -26.36 3.98
N SER A 473 15.24 -25.48 4.80
CA SER A 473 14.06 -25.78 5.60
C SER A 473 12.75 -25.45 4.88
N PHE A 474 12.79 -24.99 3.62
CA PHE A 474 11.58 -24.67 2.87
C PHE A 474 10.60 -25.84 2.86
N LEU A 475 9.31 -25.54 3.05
CA LEU A 475 8.27 -26.52 3.36
C LEU A 475 8.09 -27.56 2.25
N LEU A 476 8.26 -27.18 0.98
CA LEU A 476 8.19 -28.10 -0.17
C LEU A 476 9.53 -28.78 -0.49
N GLY A 477 10.55 -28.56 0.34
CA GLY A 477 11.90 -29.11 0.19
C GLY A 477 12.92 -28.09 -0.24
N SER A 478 14.19 -28.40 -0.02
CA SER A 478 15.35 -27.64 -0.46
C SER A 478 15.21 -27.18 -1.92
N PRO A 479 15.49 -25.91 -2.27
CA PRO A 479 15.61 -25.51 -3.67
C PRO A 479 16.65 -26.35 -4.39
N ARG A 480 16.37 -26.79 -5.62
CA ARG A 480 17.33 -27.61 -6.37
C ARG A 480 18.56 -26.83 -6.83
N ILE A 481 18.43 -25.52 -7.03
CA ILE A 481 19.51 -24.63 -7.45
C ILE A 481 20.06 -23.96 -6.21
N HIS A 482 21.37 -24.11 -5.96
CA HIS A 482 22.01 -23.58 -4.77
C HIS A 482 22.00 -22.05 -4.75
N THR A 483 22.50 -21.41 -5.81
CA THR A 483 22.61 -19.95 -5.86
C THR A 483 21.63 -19.39 -6.87
N PHE A 484 20.72 -18.53 -6.43
CA PHE A 484 19.82 -17.78 -7.30
C PHE A 484 20.23 -16.31 -7.31
N ARG A 485 20.07 -15.65 -8.45
CA ARG A 485 20.34 -14.22 -8.61
C ARG A 485 19.27 -13.54 -9.44
N TYR A 486 18.83 -12.39 -8.97
CA TYR A 486 18.25 -11.38 -9.84
C TYR A 486 19.32 -10.41 -10.28
N LYS A 487 19.31 -10.02 -11.55
CA LYS A 487 20.23 -9.02 -12.10
C LYS A 487 19.43 -7.96 -12.81
N GLU A 488 19.63 -6.70 -12.45
CA GLU A 488 18.93 -5.61 -13.12
C GLU A 488 19.40 -5.48 -14.55
N ILE A 489 18.44 -5.47 -15.47
CA ILE A 489 18.66 -5.24 -16.89
C ILE A 489 17.80 -4.05 -17.28
N SER A 490 18.40 -3.09 -17.99
CA SER A 490 17.67 -1.93 -18.48
C SER A 490 16.63 -2.35 -19.51
N LEU A 491 15.47 -1.68 -19.49
CA LEU A 491 14.39 -1.91 -20.44
C LEU A 491 14.90 -1.85 -21.89
N GLY A 492 14.63 -2.90 -22.66
CA GLY A 492 15.05 -3.07 -24.05
C GLY A 492 16.39 -3.80 -24.25
N ALA A 493 17.15 -4.07 -23.18
CA ALA A 493 18.41 -4.82 -23.24
C ALA A 493 18.26 -6.30 -22.86
N GLU A 494 17.06 -6.76 -22.51
CA GLU A 494 16.78 -8.10 -21.98
C GLU A 494 17.22 -9.20 -22.94
N LEU A 495 16.84 -9.11 -24.21
CA LEU A 495 17.23 -10.10 -25.22
C LEU A 495 18.74 -10.12 -25.48
N ASP A 496 19.38 -8.94 -25.47
CA ASP A 496 20.82 -8.84 -25.63
C ASP A 496 21.56 -9.50 -24.46
N SER A 497 21.04 -9.35 -23.24
CA SER A 497 21.61 -9.97 -22.03
C SER A 497 21.53 -11.51 -22.04
N LEU A 498 20.52 -12.09 -22.70
CA LEU A 498 20.44 -13.53 -22.94
C LEU A 498 21.48 -14.00 -23.97
N LYS A 499 21.65 -13.24 -25.06
CA LYS A 499 22.64 -13.55 -26.11
C LYS A 499 24.07 -13.52 -25.58
N THR A 500 24.38 -12.67 -24.61
CA THR A 500 25.71 -12.56 -24.00
C THR A 500 25.96 -13.50 -22.83
N ASP A 501 24.99 -14.36 -22.46
CA ASP A 501 25.03 -15.20 -21.25
C ASP A 501 25.18 -14.40 -19.95
N GLU A 502 24.75 -13.13 -19.96
CA GLU A 502 24.73 -12.27 -18.78
C GLU A 502 23.62 -12.69 -17.80
N VAL A 503 22.50 -13.16 -18.34
CA VAL A 503 21.39 -13.80 -17.63
C VAL A 503 20.97 -15.09 -18.34
N HIS A 504 20.29 -15.98 -17.63
CA HIS A 504 19.77 -17.24 -18.15
C HIS A 504 18.27 -17.18 -18.48
N TYR A 505 17.55 -16.20 -17.94
CA TYR A 505 16.13 -15.97 -18.19
C TYR A 505 15.87 -14.46 -18.23
N ALA A 506 15.05 -14.02 -19.17
CA ALA A 506 14.56 -12.65 -19.25
C ALA A 506 13.18 -12.58 -19.88
N ASP A 507 12.48 -11.47 -19.66
CA ASP A 507 11.13 -11.20 -20.18
C ASP A 507 11.14 -9.98 -21.12
N PRO A 508 11.69 -10.10 -22.36
CA PRO A 508 11.66 -9.03 -23.34
C PRO A 508 10.26 -8.83 -23.92
N SER A 509 10.00 -7.66 -24.50
CA SER A 509 8.76 -7.42 -25.26
C SER A 509 8.51 -8.48 -26.34
N ALA A 510 7.35 -9.12 -26.32
CA ALA A 510 6.94 -10.04 -27.36
C ALA A 510 6.67 -9.28 -28.67
N SER A 511 7.49 -9.54 -29.69
CA SER A 511 7.28 -9.02 -31.05
C SER A 511 7.52 -10.11 -32.07
N THR A 512 6.87 -9.99 -33.24
CA THR A 512 7.02 -10.98 -34.32
C THR A 512 8.47 -11.10 -34.78
N THR A 513 9.22 -10.00 -34.77
CA THR A 513 10.65 -9.97 -35.09
C THR A 513 11.47 -10.83 -34.13
N ILE A 514 11.34 -10.60 -32.82
CA ILE A 514 12.10 -11.34 -31.80
C ILE A 514 11.81 -12.83 -31.87
N ILE A 515 10.53 -13.20 -32.04
CA ILE A 515 10.12 -14.60 -32.14
C ILE A 515 10.67 -15.26 -33.39
N ASN A 516 10.64 -14.57 -34.53
CA ASN A 516 11.23 -15.08 -35.78
C ASN A 516 12.74 -15.25 -35.66
N ASP A 517 13.43 -14.31 -35.01
CA ASP A 517 14.88 -14.39 -34.78
C ASP A 517 15.23 -15.59 -33.90
N ILE A 518 14.55 -15.79 -32.77
CA ILE A 518 14.75 -16.95 -31.90
C ILE A 518 14.41 -18.25 -32.65
N THR A 519 13.31 -18.28 -33.39
CA THR A 519 12.87 -19.46 -34.17
C THR A 519 13.82 -19.80 -35.30
N SER A 520 14.50 -18.81 -35.88
CA SER A 520 15.52 -19.05 -36.92
C SER A 520 16.69 -19.88 -36.40
N GLY A 521 17.02 -19.75 -35.10
CA GLY A 521 18.12 -20.44 -34.45
C GLY A 521 19.49 -20.08 -35.02
N GLU A 522 19.64 -18.93 -35.70
CA GLU A 522 20.91 -18.51 -36.30
C GLU A 522 21.78 -17.74 -35.29
N GLY A 523 23.09 -18.00 -35.27
CA GLY A 523 24.04 -17.23 -34.47
C GLY A 523 23.75 -17.29 -32.97
N ASP A 524 23.68 -16.14 -32.31
CA ASP A 524 23.49 -16.03 -30.86
C ASP A 524 22.09 -16.50 -30.39
N TYR A 525 21.15 -16.72 -31.33
CA TYR A 525 19.80 -17.19 -31.06
C TYR A 525 19.70 -18.73 -30.97
N GLU A 526 20.69 -19.49 -31.45
CA GLU A 526 20.68 -20.97 -31.47
C GLU A 526 20.42 -21.59 -30.08
N LYS A 527 20.88 -20.92 -29.03
CA LYS A 527 20.78 -21.36 -27.63
C LYS A 527 19.50 -20.91 -26.93
N LEU A 528 18.68 -20.08 -27.56
CA LEU A 528 17.51 -19.47 -26.93
C LEU A 528 16.25 -20.29 -27.19
N GLN A 529 15.39 -20.30 -26.17
CA GLN A 529 14.03 -20.81 -26.26
C GLN A 529 13.11 -19.73 -25.70
N TYR A 530 11.85 -19.76 -26.13
CA TYR A 530 10.83 -18.85 -25.62
C TYR A 530 9.55 -19.61 -25.30
N THR A 531 8.78 -19.04 -24.40
CA THR A 531 7.36 -19.32 -24.23
C THR A 531 6.62 -18.00 -24.33
N LEU A 532 5.41 -18.04 -24.88
CA LEU A 532 4.51 -16.90 -24.83
C LEU A 532 3.61 -17.08 -23.60
N VAL A 533 3.35 -15.96 -22.93
CA VAL A 533 2.48 -15.89 -21.77
C VAL A 533 1.50 -14.76 -22.04
N ASP A 534 0.22 -15.03 -21.82
CA ASP A 534 -0.81 -13.99 -21.90
C ASP A 534 -0.51 -12.93 -20.83
N ASN A 535 -0.34 -11.69 -21.25
CA ASN A 535 -0.08 -10.58 -20.35
C ASN A 535 -1.41 -9.97 -19.89
N ASP A 536 -1.68 -9.98 -18.58
CA ASP A 536 -2.85 -9.30 -18.00
C ASP A 536 -2.60 -7.79 -17.85
N GLY A 537 -2.30 -7.16 -18.98
CA GLY A 537 -1.94 -5.75 -19.07
C GLY A 537 -2.41 -5.14 -20.39
N TYR A 538 -2.44 -3.81 -20.44
CA TYR A 538 -2.83 -3.07 -21.63
C TYR A 538 -1.81 -1.97 -21.95
N GLY A 539 -1.49 -1.82 -23.23
CA GLY A 539 -0.75 -0.66 -23.72
C GLY A 539 -1.67 0.55 -23.79
N TYR A 540 -1.18 1.71 -23.36
CA TYR A 540 -1.92 2.97 -23.47
C TYR A 540 -1.01 4.11 -23.92
N ILE A 541 -1.62 5.15 -24.49
CA ILE A 541 -0.97 6.44 -24.73
C ILE A 541 -1.61 7.42 -23.75
N GLY A 542 -0.86 7.78 -22.70
CA GLY A 542 -1.27 8.82 -21.78
C GLY A 542 -1.27 10.17 -22.49
N ILE A 543 -2.37 10.91 -22.39
CA ILE A 543 -2.47 12.29 -22.92
C ILE A 543 -2.47 13.23 -21.71
N GLN A 544 -1.40 14.02 -21.56
CA GLN A 544 -1.30 15.01 -20.49
C GLN A 544 -2.35 16.11 -20.72
N GLY A 545 -3.39 16.11 -19.89
CA GLY A 545 -4.49 17.06 -19.94
C GLY A 545 -4.01 18.51 -19.81
N GLN A 546 -2.97 18.77 -19.01
CA GLN A 546 -2.41 20.12 -18.84
C GLN A 546 -1.71 20.64 -20.11
N ALA A 547 -1.15 19.75 -20.93
CA ALA A 547 -0.46 20.13 -22.17
C ALA A 547 -1.42 20.21 -23.38
N ILE A 548 -2.54 19.50 -23.33
CA ILE A 548 -3.58 19.48 -24.35
C ILE A 548 -4.93 19.68 -23.63
N PRO A 549 -5.23 20.93 -23.20
CA PRO A 549 -6.34 21.22 -22.30
C PRO A 549 -7.72 21.06 -22.95
N GLU A 550 -7.81 21.17 -24.28
CA GLU A 550 -9.08 21.05 -25.00
C GLU A 550 -9.54 19.59 -25.07
N LEU A 551 -10.66 19.29 -24.41
CA LEU A 551 -11.28 17.96 -24.42
C LEU A 551 -11.55 17.47 -25.85
N GLU A 552 -11.97 18.37 -26.75
CA GLU A 552 -12.22 18.06 -28.15
C GLU A 552 -10.96 17.61 -28.88
N VAL A 553 -9.80 18.19 -28.56
CA VAL A 553 -8.51 17.80 -29.15
C VAL A 553 -8.10 16.43 -28.62
N ARG A 554 -8.17 16.21 -27.30
CA ARG A 554 -7.89 14.89 -26.70
C ARG A 554 -8.80 13.81 -27.27
N THR A 555 -10.09 14.13 -27.43
CA THR A 555 -11.09 13.25 -28.06
C THR A 555 -10.73 12.97 -29.52
N ALA A 556 -10.31 13.98 -30.28
CA ALA A 556 -9.90 13.81 -31.68
C ALA A 556 -8.67 12.92 -31.80
N LEU A 557 -7.66 13.10 -30.94
CA LEU A 557 -6.46 12.25 -30.89
C LEU A 557 -6.81 10.79 -30.54
N ALA A 558 -7.60 10.58 -29.48
CA ALA A 558 -8.04 9.25 -29.09
C ALA A 558 -8.86 8.54 -30.19
N ARG A 559 -9.69 9.29 -30.94
CA ARG A 559 -10.48 8.75 -32.05
C ARG A 559 -9.68 8.56 -33.35
N ALA A 560 -8.60 9.30 -33.54
CA ALA A 560 -7.72 9.16 -34.70
C ALA A 560 -6.82 7.93 -34.59
N MET A 561 -6.56 7.44 -33.37
CA MET A 561 -5.79 6.23 -33.13
C MET A 561 -6.55 5.00 -33.64
N ASN A 562 -5.91 4.24 -34.52
CA ASN A 562 -6.40 2.93 -34.93
C ASN A 562 -5.70 1.85 -34.12
N CYS A 563 -6.29 1.48 -32.97
CA CYS A 563 -5.72 0.47 -32.09
C CYS A 563 -5.55 -0.89 -32.78
N GLN A 564 -6.48 -1.29 -33.64
CA GLN A 564 -6.39 -2.57 -34.36
C GLN A 564 -5.16 -2.58 -35.27
N LEU A 565 -4.91 -1.50 -36.02
CA LEU A 565 -3.74 -1.43 -36.89
C LEU A 565 -2.43 -1.48 -36.08
N ALA A 566 -2.37 -0.82 -34.93
CA ALA A 566 -1.18 -0.87 -34.07
C ALA A 566 -0.91 -2.29 -33.54
N VAL A 567 -1.97 -3.02 -33.17
CA VAL A 567 -1.87 -4.43 -32.73
C VAL A 567 -1.43 -5.32 -33.88
N ASP A 568 -2.10 -5.23 -35.03
CA ASP A 568 -1.84 -6.05 -36.22
C ASP A 568 -0.41 -5.85 -36.75
N ASP A 569 0.09 -4.61 -36.76
CA ASP A 569 1.41 -4.29 -37.30
C ASP A 569 2.56 -4.68 -36.36
N TYR A 570 2.38 -4.56 -35.04
CA TYR A 570 3.45 -4.79 -34.06
C TYR A 570 3.45 -6.21 -33.49
N TYR A 571 2.29 -6.69 -33.06
CA TYR A 571 2.13 -8.01 -32.45
C TYR A 571 1.70 -9.06 -33.50
N GLY A 572 0.88 -8.67 -34.47
CA GLY A 572 0.35 -9.62 -35.47
C GLY A 572 -0.64 -10.61 -34.86
N GLU A 573 -0.44 -11.91 -35.11
CA GLU A 573 -1.27 -12.99 -34.55
C GLU A 573 -0.72 -13.56 -33.23
N LEU A 574 0.21 -12.85 -32.57
CA LEU A 574 0.85 -13.30 -31.33
C LEU A 574 -0.07 -13.34 -30.12
#